data_AF-A0A7C5NAB8-F1
#
_entry.id   AF-A0A7C5NAB8-F1
#
_cell.length_a   1.000
_cell.length_b   1.000
_cell.length_c   1.000
_cell.angle_alpha   90.00
_cell.angle_beta   90.00
_cell.angle_gamma   90.00
#
_symmetry.space_group_name_H-M   'P 1'
#
loop_
_entity.id
_entity.type
_entity.pdbx_description
1 polymer ?
#
loop_
_entity_poly.entity_id
_entity_poly.type
_entity_poly.pdbx_seq_one_letter_code
_entity_poly.pdbx_strand_id
1 'polypeptide(L)'
;MKENKMLKTTVSVAAAVVMGISGLNAESADKNVVVVAAPTAGQHSSSQQRIEPAPSTQGYKDTIVYARGAKKEYAVGEPIRVQLKIKRNAYIYFWTISYDGRGYLIMPNDFTSFNKFTRNTEYVVPERSAKYEFVSDRAGVEEVYVLATTKKISEKRIGAIFNKKAGGVIPVASSKNIKNFVSKDIMAIAKRENIKYDIERFDIAIYDDRPEAANQKTEGTSVNITINQ
;
A
#
# COMPACT_ATOMS: atom_id res chain seq x y z
N MET A 1 23.93 59.25 11.29
CA MET A 1 24.99 58.85 10.32
C MET A 1 24.81 57.38 9.99
N LYS A 2 24.68 57.05 8.69
CA LYS A 2 25.05 55.77 8.03
C LYS A 2 24.35 54.48 8.53
N GLU A 3 23.87 53.54 7.72
CA GLU A 3 23.81 53.33 6.26
C GLU A 3 22.88 52.11 6.06
N ASN A 4 22.04 52.13 5.03
CA ASN A 4 21.20 51.01 4.63
C ASN A 4 22.06 49.98 3.87
N LYS A 5 21.93 48.67 4.11
CA LYS A 5 22.39 47.67 3.13
C LYS A 5 21.52 46.41 3.08
N MET A 6 20.75 46.34 2.00
CA MET A 6 20.02 45.20 1.47
C MET A 6 20.95 43.98 1.26
N LEU A 7 20.47 42.78 1.62
CA LEU A 7 20.99 41.54 1.03
C LEU A 7 20.26 41.25 -0.28
N LYS A 8 21.03 41.10 -1.36
CA LYS A 8 20.59 40.71 -2.69
C LYS A 8 20.64 39.18 -2.84
N THR A 9 19.60 38.66 -3.48
CA THR A 9 19.45 37.31 -4.03
C THR A 9 20.50 36.99 -5.09
N THR A 10 21.01 35.75 -5.11
CA THR A 10 21.70 35.19 -6.29
C THR A 10 21.15 33.79 -6.55
N VAL A 11 20.55 33.63 -7.74
CA VAL A 11 20.14 32.35 -8.33
C VAL A 11 21.28 31.90 -9.23
N SER A 12 21.79 30.68 -9.04
CA SER A 12 22.76 30.08 -9.96
C SER A 12 22.04 29.19 -10.95
N VAL A 13 22.09 29.57 -12.23
CA VAL A 13 21.71 28.74 -13.39
C VAL A 13 22.98 28.04 -13.87
N ALA A 14 22.96 26.71 -13.90
CA ALA A 14 24.03 25.93 -14.52
C ALA A 14 23.68 25.66 -15.99
N ALA A 15 24.43 26.29 -16.90
CA ALA A 15 24.47 25.94 -18.31
C ALA A 15 25.57 24.90 -18.51
N ALA A 16 25.24 23.74 -19.06
CA ALA A 16 26.22 22.76 -19.51
C ALA A 16 26.41 22.85 -21.03
N VAL A 17 27.66 23.01 -21.40
CA VAL A 17 28.19 23.20 -22.75
C VAL A 17 28.25 21.85 -23.48
N VAL A 18 27.77 21.81 -24.72
CA VAL A 18 28.00 20.72 -25.67
C VAL A 18 29.23 21.07 -26.51
N MET A 19 30.28 20.25 -26.46
CA MET A 19 31.41 20.29 -27.38
C MET A 19 31.70 18.89 -27.92
N GLY A 20 31.92 18.82 -29.23
CA GLY A 20 32.67 17.72 -29.86
C GLY A 20 31.99 17.07 -31.06
N ILE A 21 32.10 17.70 -32.23
CA ILE A 21 32.08 17.00 -33.53
C ILE A 21 33.49 17.05 -34.12
N SER A 22 33.95 15.94 -34.70
CA SER A 22 34.71 15.81 -35.96
C SER A 22 35.70 14.63 -35.90
N GLY A 23 35.62 13.74 -36.89
CA GLY A 23 36.66 12.76 -37.17
C GLY A 23 36.17 11.56 -37.99
N LEU A 24 35.99 11.76 -39.30
CA LEU A 24 35.81 10.70 -40.32
C LEU A 24 37.10 9.90 -40.53
N ASN A 25 37.02 8.58 -40.75
CA ASN A 25 37.44 7.95 -42.02
C ASN A 25 37.29 6.41 -42.07
N ALA A 26 36.93 5.96 -43.29
CA ALA A 26 37.24 4.69 -43.97
C ALA A 26 36.46 3.39 -43.61
N GLU A 27 35.35 3.20 -44.34
CA GLU A 27 35.08 2.11 -45.30
C GLU A 27 35.72 0.71 -45.08
N SER A 28 34.88 -0.31 -44.80
CA SER A 28 34.74 -1.52 -45.65
C SER A 28 33.76 -2.56 -45.07
N ALA A 29 32.96 -3.12 -45.98
CA ALA A 29 32.34 -4.45 -45.96
C ALA A 29 31.16 -4.72 -44.99
N ASP A 30 29.96 -4.60 -45.57
CA ASP A 30 28.87 -5.59 -45.52
C ASP A 30 28.62 -6.32 -44.19
N LYS A 31 27.68 -5.80 -43.42
CA LYS A 31 26.64 -6.55 -42.72
C LYS A 31 25.53 -5.57 -42.38
N ASN A 32 24.33 -5.89 -42.83
CA ASN A 32 23.10 -5.18 -42.53
C ASN A 32 22.82 -5.28 -41.02
N VAL A 33 23.47 -4.44 -40.21
CA VAL A 33 23.21 -4.30 -38.78
C VAL A 33 22.05 -3.33 -38.65
N VAL A 34 20.84 -3.90 -38.55
CA VAL A 34 19.69 -3.18 -38.01
C VAL A 34 20.06 -2.79 -36.59
N VAL A 35 20.46 -1.54 -36.38
CA VAL A 35 20.56 -0.95 -35.05
C VAL A 35 19.14 -0.80 -34.56
N VAL A 36 18.60 -1.86 -33.96
CA VAL A 36 17.40 -1.78 -33.15
C VAL A 36 17.79 -0.94 -31.95
N ALA A 37 17.48 0.35 -32.00
CA ALA A 37 17.48 1.19 -30.82
C ALA A 37 16.55 0.50 -29.82
N ALA A 38 17.14 -0.12 -28.79
CA ALA A 38 16.38 -0.66 -27.68
C ALA A 38 15.52 0.48 -27.15
N PRO A 39 14.20 0.28 -26.94
CA PRO A 39 13.39 1.31 -26.33
C PRO A 39 14.02 1.60 -24.97
N THR A 40 14.55 2.81 -24.81
CA THR A 40 14.97 3.32 -23.52
C THR A 40 13.74 3.19 -22.65
N ALA A 41 13.77 2.22 -21.73
CA ALA A 41 12.71 1.99 -20.76
C ALA A 41 12.55 3.29 -19.99
N GLY A 42 11.59 4.11 -20.43
CA GLY A 42 11.21 5.32 -19.74
C GLY A 42 10.85 4.89 -18.33
N GLN A 43 11.64 5.37 -17.37
CA GLN A 43 11.34 5.29 -15.95
C GLN A 43 10.05 6.07 -15.72
N HIS A 44 8.90 5.45 -15.98
CA HIS A 44 7.65 5.83 -15.38
C HIS A 44 7.65 5.22 -13.99
N SER A 45 8.43 5.83 -13.09
CA SER A 45 8.15 5.74 -11.66
C SER A 45 6.81 6.42 -11.45
N SER A 46 5.71 5.67 -11.59
CA SER A 46 4.49 6.06 -10.90
C SER A 46 4.85 6.01 -9.43
N SER A 47 5.19 7.17 -8.85
CA SER A 47 5.34 7.33 -7.42
C SER A 47 3.95 7.12 -6.81
N GLN A 48 3.53 5.85 -6.68
CA GLN A 48 2.48 5.47 -5.77
C GLN A 48 3.00 5.88 -4.40
N GLN A 49 2.64 7.10 -4.00
CA GLN A 49 3.08 7.66 -2.75
C GLN A 49 2.42 6.81 -1.66
N ARG A 50 3.24 5.95 -1.05
CA ARG A 50 2.98 5.09 0.11
C ARG A 50 2.24 5.88 1.20
N ILE A 51 1.24 5.25 1.83
CA ILE A 51 0.55 5.88 2.96
C ILE A 51 1.30 5.51 4.24
N GLU A 52 1.88 6.50 4.91
CA GLU A 52 2.49 6.27 6.22
C GLU A 52 1.38 6.16 7.29
N PRO A 53 1.43 5.13 8.15
CA PRO A 53 0.46 4.97 9.22
C PRO A 53 0.56 6.11 10.24
N ALA A 54 -0.55 6.40 10.91
CA ALA A 54 -0.57 7.36 12.01
C ALA A 54 0.39 6.92 13.13
N PRO A 55 1.05 7.83 13.86
CA PRO A 55 1.81 7.44 15.05
C PRO A 55 0.87 6.78 16.07
N SER A 56 1.30 5.65 16.65
CA SER A 56 0.54 4.93 17.69
C SER A 56 0.36 5.77 18.96
N THR A 57 -0.67 5.45 19.75
CA THR A 57 -0.87 6.09 21.05
C THR A 57 0.23 5.69 22.03
N GLN A 58 0.72 6.66 22.81
CA GLN A 58 1.74 6.41 23.83
C GLN A 58 1.29 5.31 24.82
N GLY A 59 2.20 4.37 25.10
CA GLY A 59 1.92 3.23 25.97
C GLY A 59 1.05 2.12 25.34
N TYR A 60 0.75 2.21 24.05
CA TYR A 60 0.04 1.17 23.28
C TYR A 60 0.77 0.75 21.98
N LYS A 61 1.91 1.37 21.64
CA LYS A 61 2.82 1.18 20.48
C LYS A 61 3.47 -0.22 20.33
N ASP A 62 3.00 -1.21 21.05
CA ASP A 62 3.56 -2.57 21.05
C ASP A 62 2.46 -3.63 21.10
N THR A 63 1.24 -3.22 20.75
CA THR A 63 0.09 -4.10 20.78
C THR A 63 0.16 -5.09 19.64
N ILE A 64 0.57 -4.64 18.45
CA ILE A 64 0.90 -5.52 17.33
C ILE A 64 2.37 -5.92 17.49
N VAL A 65 2.62 -7.19 17.76
CA VAL A 65 3.99 -7.73 17.87
C VAL A 65 4.56 -7.96 16.48
N TYR A 66 3.75 -8.55 15.60
CA TYR A 66 4.02 -8.61 14.17
C TYR A 66 2.72 -8.81 13.39
N ALA A 67 2.70 -8.32 12.16
CA ALA A 67 1.75 -8.69 11.12
C ALA A 67 2.50 -8.87 9.81
N ARG A 68 2.31 -10.01 9.13
CA ARG A 68 3.03 -10.35 7.89
C ARG A 68 2.29 -11.37 7.06
N GLY A 69 2.56 -11.44 5.75
CA GLY A 69 2.15 -12.56 4.92
C GLY A 69 2.68 -13.89 5.47
N ALA A 70 1.88 -14.96 5.37
CA ALA A 70 2.28 -16.31 5.74
C ALA A 70 3.29 -16.90 4.74
N LYS A 71 3.29 -16.39 3.50
CA LYS A 71 4.30 -16.63 2.47
C LYS A 71 5.05 -15.34 2.15
N LYS A 72 6.23 -15.48 1.55
CA LYS A 72 7.02 -14.35 1.05
C LYS A 72 6.39 -13.70 -0.18
N GLU A 73 5.80 -14.54 -1.04
CA GLU A 73 5.17 -14.16 -2.30
C GLU A 73 3.96 -15.06 -2.56
N TYR A 74 3.00 -14.54 -3.32
CA TYR A 74 1.76 -15.21 -3.70
C TYR A 74 1.53 -15.09 -5.20
N ALA A 75 0.96 -16.11 -5.83
CA ALA A 75 0.52 -16.00 -7.22
C ALA A 75 -0.74 -15.12 -7.33
N VAL A 76 -0.99 -14.55 -8.51
CA VAL A 76 -2.27 -13.91 -8.83
C VAL A 76 -3.42 -14.90 -8.61
N GLY A 77 -4.45 -14.47 -7.89
CA GLY A 77 -5.61 -15.28 -7.52
C GLY A 77 -5.37 -16.22 -6.35
N GLU A 78 -4.13 -16.33 -5.84
CA GLU A 78 -3.83 -17.18 -4.70
C GLU A 78 -4.41 -16.60 -3.39
N PRO A 79 -5.02 -17.43 -2.52
CA PRO A 79 -5.51 -16.99 -1.22
C PRO A 79 -4.37 -16.51 -0.30
N ILE A 80 -4.36 -15.20 -0.03
CA ILE A 80 -3.42 -14.56 0.88
C ILE A 80 -3.84 -14.85 2.32
N ARG A 81 -2.84 -15.12 3.17
CA ARG A 81 -3.02 -15.37 4.61
C ARG A 81 -2.03 -14.51 5.38
N VAL A 82 -2.52 -13.79 6.36
CA VAL A 82 -1.71 -12.90 7.23
C VAL A 82 -1.56 -13.56 8.59
N GLN A 83 -0.31 -13.72 9.03
CA GLN A 83 0.01 -14.08 10.40
C GLN A 83 0.03 -12.83 11.27
N LEU A 84 -0.70 -12.86 12.38
CA LEU A 84 -0.80 -11.77 13.34
C LEU A 84 -0.47 -12.28 14.74
N LYS A 85 0.40 -11.56 15.46
CA LYS A 85 0.60 -11.74 16.89
C LYS A 85 0.38 -10.45 17.63
N ILE A 86 -0.39 -10.50 18.71
CA ILE A 86 -0.71 -9.34 19.53
C ILE A 86 -0.26 -9.53 20.97
N LYS A 87 0.18 -8.45 21.62
CA LYS A 87 0.66 -8.44 23.01
C LYS A 87 -0.46 -8.21 24.02
N ARG A 88 -1.58 -7.61 23.58
CA ARG A 88 -2.67 -7.16 24.46
C ARG A 88 -4.00 -7.45 23.81
N ASN A 89 -5.04 -7.68 24.62
CA ASN A 89 -6.41 -7.78 24.10
C ASN A 89 -6.74 -6.52 23.31
N ALA A 90 -7.19 -6.69 22.07
CA ALA A 90 -7.41 -5.58 21.16
C ALA A 90 -8.54 -5.89 20.18
N TYR A 91 -9.18 -4.83 19.69
CA TYR A 91 -10.02 -4.92 18.51
C TYR A 91 -9.16 -4.68 17.26
N ILE A 92 -9.20 -5.62 16.31
CA ILE A 92 -8.33 -5.65 15.12
C ILE A 92 -9.13 -5.34 13.85
N TYR A 93 -8.53 -4.53 12.99
CA TYR A 93 -9.04 -4.18 11.67
C TYR A 93 -7.91 -4.37 10.65
N PHE A 94 -8.19 -5.05 9.55
CA PHE A 94 -7.29 -5.17 8.42
C PHE A 94 -7.89 -4.52 7.19
N TRP A 95 -7.08 -3.76 6.46
CA TRP A 95 -7.45 -3.25 5.16
C TRP A 95 -6.24 -3.20 4.23
N THR A 96 -6.52 -3.12 2.95
CA THR A 96 -5.53 -2.91 1.89
C THR A 96 -5.95 -1.74 1.03
N ILE A 97 -5.03 -1.23 0.21
CA ILE A 97 -5.27 -0.15 -0.74
C ILE A 97 -4.86 -0.65 -2.12
N SER A 98 -5.84 -0.73 -3.01
CA SER A 98 -5.63 -1.10 -4.41
C SER A 98 -4.90 0.01 -5.18
N TYR A 99 -4.33 -0.33 -6.32
CA TYR A 99 -3.59 0.56 -7.21
C TYR A 99 -4.36 1.79 -7.68
N ASP A 100 -5.68 1.66 -7.81
CA ASP A 100 -6.60 2.75 -8.16
C ASP A 100 -6.88 3.69 -6.96
N GLY A 101 -6.24 3.42 -5.83
CA GLY A 101 -6.34 4.20 -4.61
C GLY A 101 -7.59 3.89 -3.81
N ARG A 102 -8.34 2.80 -4.10
CA ARG A 102 -9.48 2.37 -3.29
C ARG A 102 -9.02 1.51 -2.11
N GLY A 103 -9.57 1.78 -0.92
CA GLY A 103 -9.34 0.98 0.28
C GLY A 103 -10.36 -0.16 0.41
N TYR A 104 -9.90 -1.36 0.75
CA TYR A 104 -10.72 -2.55 0.95
C TYR A 104 -10.59 -3.06 2.37
N LEU A 105 -11.69 -3.12 3.11
CA LEU A 105 -11.72 -3.69 4.45
C LEU A 105 -11.72 -5.22 4.36
N ILE A 106 -10.62 -5.83 4.80
CA ILE A 106 -10.45 -7.29 4.87
C ILE A 106 -11.20 -7.83 6.08
N MET A 107 -11.06 -7.18 7.24
CA MET A 107 -11.73 -7.58 8.49
C MET A 107 -11.92 -6.37 9.42
N PRO A 108 -13.03 -6.27 10.19
CA PRO A 108 -14.22 -7.12 10.14
C PRO A 108 -15.02 -6.91 8.85
N ASN A 109 -15.74 -7.94 8.42
CA ASN A 109 -16.61 -7.88 7.24
C ASN A 109 -17.91 -8.66 7.49
N ASP A 110 -18.83 -8.67 6.53
CA ASP A 110 -20.16 -9.29 6.69
C ASP A 110 -20.07 -10.83 6.89
N PHE A 111 -18.93 -11.44 6.57
CA PHE A 111 -18.64 -12.87 6.75
C PHE A 111 -17.84 -13.17 8.03
N THR A 112 -17.29 -12.16 8.70
CA THR A 112 -16.48 -12.33 9.91
C THR A 112 -16.67 -11.12 10.83
N SER A 113 -17.51 -11.31 11.83
CA SER A 113 -17.79 -10.34 12.89
C SER A 113 -16.74 -10.34 14.01
N PHE A 114 -15.85 -11.34 14.02
CA PHE A 114 -14.76 -11.46 14.98
C PHE A 114 -13.76 -10.33 14.79
N ASN A 115 -13.81 -9.35 15.68
CA ASN A 115 -12.79 -8.31 15.73
C ASN A 115 -12.10 -8.19 17.08
N LYS A 116 -12.45 -8.96 18.12
CA LYS A 116 -11.74 -8.94 19.41
C LYS A 116 -10.75 -10.10 19.52
N PHE A 117 -9.48 -9.76 19.60
CA PHE A 117 -8.37 -10.70 19.65
C PHE A 117 -7.77 -10.72 21.07
N THR A 118 -7.33 -11.89 21.51
CA THR A 118 -6.77 -12.12 22.85
C THR A 118 -5.26 -12.00 22.84
N ARG A 119 -4.72 -11.44 23.92
CA ARG A 119 -3.28 -11.26 24.13
C ARG A 119 -2.49 -12.56 23.95
N ASN A 120 -1.26 -12.44 23.47
CA ASN A 120 -0.27 -13.51 23.34
C ASN A 120 -0.76 -14.71 22.51
N THR A 121 -1.73 -14.49 21.63
CA THR A 121 -2.25 -15.49 20.70
C THR A 121 -1.77 -15.15 19.29
N GLU A 122 -1.42 -16.18 18.53
CA GLU A 122 -1.11 -16.07 17.10
C GLU A 122 -2.37 -16.40 16.29
N TYR A 123 -2.62 -15.60 15.27
CA TYR A 123 -3.80 -15.68 14.43
C TYR A 123 -3.42 -15.72 12.96
N VAL A 124 -4.31 -16.31 12.16
CA VAL A 124 -4.24 -16.29 10.70
C VAL A 124 -5.48 -15.61 10.18
N VAL A 125 -5.31 -14.58 9.33
CA VAL A 125 -6.38 -13.78 8.75
C VAL A 125 -6.29 -13.80 7.23
N PRO A 126 -7.35 -14.16 6.49
CA PRO A 126 -8.57 -14.81 6.98
C PRO A 126 -8.27 -16.17 7.63
N GLU A 127 -9.11 -16.61 8.56
CA GLU A 127 -9.02 -17.97 9.12
C GLU A 127 -9.29 -19.02 8.03
N ARG A 128 -8.79 -20.26 8.18
CA ARG A 128 -8.98 -21.31 7.17
C ARG A 128 -10.46 -21.65 6.92
N SER A 129 -11.31 -21.49 7.92
CA SER A 129 -12.76 -21.73 7.86
C SER A 129 -13.56 -20.49 7.44
N ALA A 130 -12.91 -19.38 7.08
CA ALA A 130 -13.59 -18.17 6.66
C ALA A 130 -14.38 -18.40 5.37
N LYS A 131 -15.56 -17.78 5.27
CA LYS A 131 -16.41 -17.81 4.07
C LYS A 131 -15.95 -16.85 2.96
N TYR A 132 -14.78 -16.26 3.14
CA TYR A 132 -14.19 -15.32 2.20
C TYR A 132 -12.69 -15.55 2.10
N GLU A 133 -12.13 -15.14 0.97
CA GLU A 133 -10.70 -15.16 0.72
C GLU A 133 -10.22 -13.75 0.40
N PHE A 134 -9.04 -13.41 0.92
CA PHE A 134 -8.30 -12.23 0.48
C PHE A 134 -7.38 -12.68 -0.65
N VAL A 135 -7.64 -12.23 -1.87
CA VAL A 135 -6.83 -12.55 -3.05
C VAL A 135 -6.41 -11.27 -3.75
N SER A 136 -5.28 -11.34 -4.45
CA SER A 136 -4.86 -10.28 -5.35
C SER A 136 -5.15 -10.69 -6.79
N ASP A 137 -5.53 -9.75 -7.66
CA ASP A 137 -5.99 -10.05 -9.02
C ASP A 137 -4.99 -9.71 -10.12
N ARG A 138 -3.80 -9.25 -9.74
CA ARG A 138 -2.68 -8.93 -10.64
C ARG A 138 -1.36 -8.96 -9.87
N ALA A 139 -0.24 -8.94 -10.59
CA ALA A 139 1.07 -8.87 -9.96
C ALA A 139 1.39 -7.47 -9.41
N GLY A 140 2.28 -7.43 -8.43
CA GLY A 140 2.75 -6.20 -7.80
C GLY A 140 3.03 -6.37 -6.30
N VAL A 141 2.81 -5.29 -5.56
CA VAL A 141 2.90 -5.27 -4.10
C VAL A 141 1.55 -4.88 -3.53
N GLU A 142 1.05 -5.67 -2.59
CA GLU A 142 -0.13 -5.36 -1.80
C GLU A 142 0.28 -4.69 -0.49
N GLU A 143 -0.22 -3.47 -0.24
CA GLU A 143 -0.01 -2.77 1.02
C GLU A 143 -1.13 -3.10 2.01
N VAL A 144 -0.80 -3.86 3.05
CA VAL A 144 -1.76 -4.24 4.08
C VAL A 144 -1.49 -3.46 5.35
N TYR A 145 -2.57 -2.97 5.94
CA TYR A 145 -2.55 -2.21 7.17
C TYR A 145 -3.35 -2.95 8.22
N VAL A 146 -2.85 -2.91 9.46
CA VAL A 146 -3.51 -3.48 10.63
C VAL A 146 -3.64 -2.41 11.70
N LEU A 147 -4.85 -2.25 12.23
CA LEU A 147 -5.15 -1.33 13.33
C LEU A 147 -5.61 -2.16 14.53
N ALA A 148 -4.92 -2.00 15.65
CA ALA A 148 -5.32 -2.53 16.94
C ALA A 148 -5.84 -1.41 17.83
N THR A 149 -6.96 -1.63 18.51
CA THR A 149 -7.59 -0.62 19.38
C THR A 149 -8.10 -1.20 20.69
N THR A 150 -8.16 -0.36 21.74
CA THR A 150 -8.69 -0.79 23.04
C THR A 150 -10.21 -0.94 23.09
N LYS A 151 -10.95 -0.31 22.16
CA LYS A 151 -12.41 -0.33 22.10
C LYS A 151 -12.87 -0.59 20.67
N LYS A 152 -14.02 -1.26 20.52
CA LYS A 152 -14.64 -1.46 19.22
C LYS A 152 -14.97 -0.11 18.58
N ILE A 153 -14.51 0.12 17.35
CA ILE A 153 -14.94 1.23 16.51
C ILE A 153 -16.32 0.86 15.96
N SER A 154 -17.29 1.77 16.01
CA SER A 154 -18.63 1.53 15.45
C SER A 154 -18.56 1.28 13.94
N GLU A 155 -19.43 0.44 13.40
CA GLU A 155 -19.47 0.14 11.95
C GLU A 155 -19.63 1.39 11.07
N LYS A 156 -20.42 2.37 11.51
CA LYS A 156 -20.56 3.66 10.82
C LYS A 156 -19.21 4.38 10.68
N ARG A 157 -18.36 4.33 11.71
CA ARG A 157 -17.02 4.93 11.70
C ARG A 157 -16.04 4.07 10.94
N ILE A 158 -16.10 2.74 11.06
CA ILE A 158 -15.33 1.82 10.22
C ILE A 158 -15.62 2.13 8.74
N GLY A 159 -16.90 2.26 8.36
CA GLY A 159 -17.30 2.60 7.00
C GLY A 159 -16.90 4.01 6.56
N ALA A 160 -16.71 4.93 7.50
CA ALA A 160 -16.14 6.24 7.22
C ALA A 160 -14.63 6.11 6.93
N ILE A 161 -13.88 5.40 7.79
CA ILE A 161 -12.43 5.15 7.67
C ILE A 161 -12.07 4.32 6.45
N PHE A 162 -12.82 3.28 6.24
CA PHE A 162 -12.60 2.26 5.24
C PHE A 162 -13.87 2.26 4.42
N ASN A 163 -13.79 2.89 3.24
CA ASN A 163 -14.86 2.94 2.27
C ASN A 163 -15.38 1.50 2.04
N LYS A 164 -16.55 1.12 2.60
CA LYS A 164 -17.10 -0.24 2.40
C LYS A 164 -17.24 -0.44 0.86
N LYS A 165 -16.89 -1.56 0.22
CA LYS A 165 -17.33 -2.94 0.51
C LYS A 165 -16.42 -3.99 -0.17
N ALA A 166 -16.39 -5.21 0.37
CA ALA A 166 -16.33 -6.44 -0.43
C ALA A 166 -17.77 -6.80 -0.86
N GLY A 167 -18.04 -6.87 -2.17
CA GLY A 167 -19.32 -7.39 -2.71
C GLY A 167 -20.53 -6.43 -2.75
N GLY A 168 -20.41 -5.20 -3.26
CA GLY A 168 -21.58 -4.35 -3.56
C GLY A 168 -21.30 -2.84 -3.56
N VAL A 169 -21.59 -2.23 -4.71
CA VAL A 169 -21.31 -0.84 -5.17
C VAL A 169 -21.35 0.27 -4.10
N ILE A 170 -20.27 1.06 -3.96
CA ILE A 170 -20.12 2.31 -3.16
C ILE A 170 -19.09 3.27 -3.83
N PRO A 171 -19.17 4.62 -3.63
CA PRO A 171 -18.39 5.62 -4.39
C PRO A 171 -16.89 5.67 -4.09
N VAL A 172 -16.14 6.23 -5.04
CA VAL A 172 -14.67 6.25 -5.17
C VAL A 172 -14.02 7.24 -4.18
N ALA A 173 -13.18 6.75 -3.26
CA ALA A 173 -12.21 7.58 -2.53
C ALA A 173 -10.86 7.49 -3.23
N SER A 174 -10.32 8.62 -3.69
CA SER A 174 -8.99 8.66 -4.33
C SER A 174 -7.87 8.47 -3.30
N SER A 175 -6.68 8.08 -3.75
CA SER A 175 -5.48 7.93 -2.90
C SER A 175 -5.15 9.16 -2.04
N LYS A 176 -5.47 10.37 -2.54
CA LYS A 176 -5.34 11.63 -1.79
C LYS A 176 -6.34 11.75 -0.64
N ASN A 177 -7.55 11.23 -0.82
CA ASN A 177 -8.57 11.19 0.22
C ASN A 177 -8.16 10.17 1.28
N ILE A 178 -7.71 8.97 0.90
CA ILE A 178 -7.34 7.92 1.86
C ILE A 178 -6.16 8.33 2.77
N LYS A 179 -5.12 8.98 2.24
CA LYS A 179 -3.99 9.48 3.05
C LYS A 179 -4.40 10.43 4.15
N ASN A 180 -5.27 11.39 3.80
CA ASN A 180 -5.79 12.33 4.76
C ASN A 180 -6.75 11.65 5.73
N PHE A 181 -7.52 10.68 5.24
CA PHE A 181 -8.53 9.97 5.99
C PHE A 181 -7.92 9.12 7.10
N VAL A 182 -7.07 8.14 6.75
CA VAL A 182 -6.58 7.13 7.70
C VAL A 182 -5.88 7.79 8.88
N SER A 183 -4.93 8.70 8.63
CA SER A 183 -4.13 9.26 9.72
C SER A 183 -4.89 10.28 10.57
N LYS A 184 -5.64 11.21 9.96
CA LYS A 184 -6.35 12.25 10.73
C LYS A 184 -7.57 11.69 11.46
N ASP A 185 -8.32 10.78 10.84
CA ASP A 185 -9.55 10.27 11.44
C ASP A 185 -9.27 9.24 12.52
N ILE A 186 -8.26 8.37 12.39
CA ILE A 186 -7.85 7.49 13.49
C ILE A 186 -7.47 8.34 14.72
N MET A 187 -6.68 9.40 14.53
CA MET A 187 -6.31 10.31 15.62
C MET A 187 -7.53 11.04 16.21
N ALA A 188 -8.43 11.54 15.37
CA ALA A 188 -9.63 12.25 15.82
C ALA A 188 -10.59 11.33 16.60
N ILE A 189 -10.79 10.10 16.12
CA ILE A 189 -11.59 9.07 16.79
C ILE A 189 -10.92 8.70 18.12
N ALA A 190 -9.63 8.43 18.10
CA ALA A 190 -8.86 8.07 19.29
C ALA A 190 -8.98 9.14 20.38
N LYS A 191 -8.82 10.40 20.02
CA LYS A 191 -8.97 11.54 20.92
C LYS A 191 -10.40 11.68 21.43
N ARG A 192 -11.40 11.65 20.54
CA ARG A 192 -12.81 11.87 20.90
C ARG A 192 -13.36 10.77 21.80
N GLU A 193 -12.96 9.52 21.55
CA GLU A 193 -13.53 8.34 22.22
C GLU A 193 -12.61 7.77 23.31
N ASN A 194 -11.48 8.44 23.57
CA ASN A 194 -10.46 7.98 24.49
C ASN A 194 -10.09 6.50 24.19
N ILE A 195 -9.71 6.26 22.93
CA ILE A 195 -9.26 4.97 22.41
C ILE A 195 -7.75 5.03 22.28
N LYS A 196 -7.05 4.02 22.80
CA LYS A 196 -5.64 3.82 22.50
C LYS A 196 -5.54 2.90 21.30
N TYR A 197 -4.60 3.19 20.41
CA TYR A 197 -4.42 2.42 19.19
C TYR A 197 -2.94 2.21 18.85
N ASP A 198 -2.74 1.17 18.06
CA ASP A 198 -1.48 0.79 17.44
C ASP A 198 -1.78 0.45 15.98
N ILE A 199 -0.93 0.89 15.05
CA ILE A 199 -1.16 0.68 13.62
C ILE A 199 0.15 0.32 12.95
N GLU A 200 0.11 -0.74 12.15
CA GLU A 200 1.26 -1.25 11.41
C GLU A 200 0.90 -1.40 9.93
N ARG A 201 1.91 -1.26 9.07
CA ARG A 201 1.82 -1.46 7.61
C ARG A 201 2.87 -2.48 7.19
N PHE A 202 2.49 -3.41 6.34
CA PHE A 202 3.41 -4.37 5.73
C PHE A 202 3.03 -4.64 4.27
N ASP A 203 4.01 -5.16 3.53
CA ASP A 203 3.90 -5.41 2.10
C ASP A 203 3.82 -6.92 1.84
N ILE A 204 3.05 -7.30 0.82
CA ILE A 204 2.97 -8.67 0.32
C ILE A 204 3.29 -8.65 -1.17
N ALA A 205 4.27 -9.44 -1.61
CA ALA A 205 4.62 -9.54 -3.02
C ALA A 205 3.67 -10.49 -3.76
N ILE A 206 3.19 -10.07 -4.91
CA ILE A 206 2.33 -10.85 -5.80
C ILE A 206 3.02 -11.01 -7.15
N TYR A 207 3.15 -12.24 -7.63
CA TYR A 207 3.71 -12.55 -8.94
C TYR A 207 2.64 -13.16 -9.86
N ASP A 208 2.82 -13.01 -11.17
CA ASP A 208 1.97 -13.62 -12.18
C ASP A 208 2.73 -14.81 -12.80
N ASP A 209 2.22 -16.03 -12.60
CA ASP A 209 2.76 -17.26 -13.17
C ASP A 209 2.04 -17.68 -14.46
N ARG A 210 1.10 -16.88 -14.95
CA ARG A 210 0.41 -17.17 -16.20
C ARG A 210 1.37 -16.96 -17.37
N PRO A 211 1.42 -17.89 -18.34
CA PRO A 211 2.35 -17.84 -19.46
C PRO A 211 2.18 -16.62 -20.37
N GLU A 212 1.02 -15.93 -20.32
CA GLU A 212 0.72 -14.73 -21.12
C GLU A 212 1.20 -13.42 -20.48
N ALA A 213 1.67 -13.45 -19.23
CA ALA A 213 2.00 -12.25 -18.45
C ALA A 213 3.36 -11.61 -18.81
N ALA A 214 4.22 -12.30 -19.59
CA ALA A 214 5.57 -11.85 -19.90
C ALA A 214 5.66 -10.51 -20.67
N ASN A 215 4.54 -10.01 -21.22
CA ASN A 215 4.47 -8.75 -21.97
C ASN A 215 3.61 -7.66 -21.29
N GLN A 216 3.10 -7.89 -20.08
CA GLN A 216 2.30 -6.89 -19.37
C GLN A 216 3.18 -6.07 -18.43
N LYS A 217 3.19 -4.76 -18.66
CA LYS A 217 3.86 -3.77 -17.81
C LYS A 217 3.24 -3.84 -16.41
N THR A 218 4.05 -4.15 -15.40
CA THR A 218 3.65 -4.25 -13.99
C THR A 218 3.26 -2.88 -13.45
N GLU A 219 2.00 -2.51 -13.64
CA GLU A 219 1.39 -1.35 -12.98
C GLU A 219 0.46 -1.85 -11.88
N GLY A 220 0.79 -1.45 -10.64
CA GLY A 220 0.17 -1.65 -9.32
C GLY A 220 -1.00 -2.62 -9.14
N THR A 221 -1.05 -3.26 -7.97
CA THR A 221 -1.94 -4.38 -7.62
C THR A 221 -3.41 -4.03 -7.32
N SER A 222 -4.38 -4.83 -7.77
CA SER A 222 -5.79 -4.74 -7.34
C SER A 222 -6.18 -5.96 -6.52
N VAL A 223 -7.15 -5.73 -5.65
CA VAL A 223 -7.58 -6.67 -4.63
C VAL A 223 -8.99 -7.11 -4.91
N ASN A 224 -9.21 -8.42 -4.84
CA ASN A 224 -10.55 -8.99 -4.76
C ASN A 224 -10.72 -9.73 -3.44
N ILE A 225 -11.92 -9.60 -2.86
CA ILE A 225 -12.34 -10.45 -1.76
C ILE A 225 -13.37 -11.42 -2.36
N THR A 226 -12.99 -12.68 -2.48
CA THR A 226 -13.83 -13.73 -3.08
C THR A 226 -14.68 -14.37 -1.99
N ILE A 227 -15.94 -14.68 -2.30
CA ILE A 227 -16.85 -15.39 -1.40
C ILE A 227 -16.85 -16.86 -1.78
N ASN A 228 -16.65 -17.75 -0.81
CA ASN A 228 -16.74 -19.19 -1.02
C ASN A 228 -18.23 -19.59 -1.06
N GLN A 229 -18.69 -20.16 -2.18
CA GLN A 229 -20.04 -20.72 -2.33
C GLN A 229 -20.12 -22.11 -1.69
#